data_AF-A0A3D0ESY2-F1
#
_entry.id   AF-A0A3D0ESY2-F1
#
_cell.length_a   1.000
_cell.length_b   1.000
_cell.length_c   1.000
_cell.angle_alpha   90.00
_cell.angle_beta   90.00
_cell.angle_gamma   90.00
#
_symmetry.space_group_name_H-M   'P 1'
#
loop_
_entity.id
_entity.type
_entity.pdbx_description
1 polymer ?
#
loop_
_entity_poly.entity_id
_entity_poly.type
_entity_poly.pdbx_seq_one_letter_code
_entity_poly.pdbx_strand_id
1 'polypeptide(L)'
;MRPSLPNLLTWGRILLIPMLICVFYIPDLVLPSSDKNLTAAFIFTLAAITDWLDGFLARKFNQTTQFGAFLDPVADKLMVTTALVIL
;
A
#
# COMPACT_ATOMS: atom_id res chain seq x y z
N MET A 1 5.80 -22.86 -3.53
CA MET A 1 4.65 -22.15 -4.11
C MET A 1 5.19 -21.10 -5.07
N ARG A 2 4.86 -21.14 -6.37
CA ARG A 2 5.28 -20.07 -7.30
C ARG A 2 4.51 -18.80 -6.93
N PRO A 3 5.17 -17.65 -6.69
CA PRO A 3 4.45 -16.43 -6.38
C PRO A 3 3.58 -16.05 -7.57
N SER A 4 2.27 -15.93 -7.35
CA SER A 4 1.34 -15.39 -8.34
C SER A 4 1.51 -13.88 -8.39
N LEU A 5 1.32 -13.28 -9.57
CA LEU A 5 1.38 -11.83 -9.79
C LEU A 5 0.55 -11.01 -8.77
N PRO A 6 -0.67 -11.45 -8.37
CA PRO A 6 -1.45 -10.79 -7.32
C PRO A 6 -0.75 -10.76 -5.96
N ASN A 7 -0.13 -11.88 -5.54
CA ASN A 7 0.59 -11.92 -4.26
C ASN A 7 1.75 -10.92 -4.23
N LEU A 8 2.46 -10.74 -5.36
CA LEU A 8 3.57 -9.78 -5.43
C LEU A 8 3.09 -8.33 -5.22
N LEU A 9 1.90 -8.00 -5.73
CA LEU A 9 1.27 -6.68 -5.55
C LEU A 9 0.81 -6.46 -4.10
N THR A 10 0.22 -7.47 -3.46
CA THR A 10 -0.13 -7.41 -2.03
C THR A 10 1.11 -7.21 -1.16
N TRP A 11 2.22 -7.91 -1.46
CA TRP A 11 3.51 -7.68 -0.79
C TRP A 11 4.05 -6.27 -1.01
N GLY A 12 3.89 -5.73 -2.23
CA GLY A 12 4.22 -4.34 -2.54
C GLY A 12 3.44 -3.36 -1.67
N ARG A 13 2.14 -3.58 -1.48
CA ARG A 13 1.28 -2.75 -0.63
C ARG A 13 1.69 -2.77 0.85
N ILE A 14 2.01 -3.96 1.36
CA ILE A 14 2.54 -4.10 2.73
C ILE A 14 3.85 -3.32 2.89
N LEU A 15 4.69 -3.25 1.84
CA LEU A 15 5.93 -2.47 1.85
C LEU A 15 5.69 -0.94 1.76
N LEU A 16 4.59 -0.51 1.14
CA LEU A 16 4.22 0.92 1.06
C LEU A 16 3.81 1.50 2.42
N ILE A 17 3.33 0.67 3.37
CA ILE A 17 2.98 1.09 4.73
C ILE A 17 4.21 1.64 5.50
N PRO A 18 5.32 0.88 5.70
CA PRO A 18 6.51 1.41 6.35
C PRO A 18 7.20 2.51 5.52
N MET A 19 7.06 2.50 4.19
CA MET A 19 7.55 3.60 3.37
C MET A 19 6.83 4.92 3.69
N LEU A 20 5.50 4.87 3.89
CA LEU A 20 4.71 6.03 4.30
C LEU A 20 5.14 6.54 5.68
N ILE A 21 5.42 5.64 6.64
CA ILE A 21 5.99 6.00 7.95
C ILE A 21 7.34 6.71 7.80
N CYS A 22 8.23 6.18 6.97
CA CYS A 22 9.55 6.75 6.75
C CYS A 22 9.48 8.20 6.23
N VAL A 23 8.53 8.54 5.36
CA VAL A 23 8.39 9.91 4.82
C VAL A 23 8.20 10.94 5.94
N PHE A 24 7.41 10.61 6.96
CA PHE A 24 7.17 11.52 8.07
C PHE A 24 8.28 11.51 9.12
N TYR A 25 9.06 10.44 9.19
CA TYR A 25 10.23 10.33 10.07
C TYR A 25 11.49 11.04 9.54
N ILE A 26 11.53 11.40 8.25
CA ILE A 26 12.64 12.18 7.67
C ILE A 26 12.67 13.58 8.30
N PRO A 27 13.84 14.13 8.69
CA PRO A 27 13.94 15.46 9.26
C PRO A 27 13.44 16.55 8.31
N ASP A 28 12.80 17.60 8.84
CA ASP A 28 12.31 18.73 8.01
C ASP A 28 13.43 19.48 7.27
N LEU A 29 14.69 19.31 7.71
CA LEU A 29 15.88 19.82 7.02
C LEU A 29 16.08 19.17 5.64
N VAL A 30 15.65 17.92 5.46
CA VAL A 30 15.81 17.13 4.23
C VAL A 30 14.54 17.17 3.39
N LEU A 31 13.37 17.13 4.04
CA LEU A 31 12.08 17.15 3.35
C LEU A 31 11.13 18.13 4.08
N PRO A 32 10.81 19.30 3.49
CA PRO A 32 9.88 20.25 4.09
C PRO A 32 8.51 19.62 4.34
N SER A 33 7.79 20.12 5.35
CA SER A 33 6.49 19.56 5.74
C SER A 33 5.43 19.64 4.62
N SER A 34 5.51 20.61 3.72
CA SER A 34 4.68 20.68 2.50
C SER A 34 4.91 19.49 1.57
N ASP A 35 6.17 19.11 1.40
CA ASP A 35 6.61 18.09 0.45
C ASP A 35 6.41 16.69 1.02
N LYS A 36 6.47 16.54 2.35
CA LYS A 36 6.07 15.34 3.09
C LYS A 36 4.62 14.97 2.80
N ASN A 37 3.70 15.94 2.93
CA ASN A 37 2.27 15.70 2.70
C ASN A 37 2.00 15.33 1.22
N LEU A 38 2.65 16.00 0.28
CA LEU A 38 2.53 15.69 -1.15
C LEU A 38 3.06 14.28 -1.47
N THR A 39 4.22 13.92 -0.89
CA THR A 39 4.84 12.61 -1.08
C THR A 39 3.99 11.51 -0.46
N ALA A 40 3.45 11.72 0.75
CA ALA A 40 2.55 10.79 1.41
C ALA A 40 1.26 10.59 0.60
N ALA A 41 0.66 11.66 0.07
CA ALA A 41 -0.52 11.57 -0.79
C ALA A 41 -0.23 10.77 -2.08
N PHE A 42 0.96 10.95 -2.66
CA PHE A 42 1.40 10.19 -3.83
C PHE A 42 1.57 8.69 -3.53
N ILE A 43 2.23 8.34 -2.42
CA ILE A 43 2.38 6.95 -1.95
C ILE A 43 1.01 6.32 -1.70
N PHE A 44 0.11 7.06 -1.03
CA PHE A 44 -1.24 6.59 -0.74
C PHE A 44 -2.03 6.30 -2.03
N THR A 45 -1.93 7.21 -3.01
CA THR A 45 -2.57 7.05 -4.32
C THR A 45 -2.02 5.83 -5.07
N LEU A 46 -0.70 5.63 -5.08
CA LEU A 46 -0.07 4.46 -5.70
C LEU A 46 -0.50 3.14 -5.04
N ALA A 47 -0.60 3.12 -3.72
CA ALA A 47 -1.08 1.97 -2.98
C ALA A 47 -2.55 1.65 -3.28
N ALA A 48 -3.42 2.65 -3.43
CA ALA A 48 -4.81 2.45 -3.86
C ALA A 48 -4.91 1.92 -5.30
N ILE A 49 -4.07 2.43 -6.22
CA ILE A 49 -4.03 1.94 -7.61
C ILE A 49 -3.56 0.48 -7.67
N THR A 50 -2.56 0.11 -6.85
CA THR A 50 -2.03 -1.26 -6.84
C THR A 50 -3.00 -2.28 -6.26
N ASP A 51 -3.81 -1.90 -5.25
CA ASP A 51 -4.96 -2.69 -4.77
C ASP A 51 -6.00 -2.91 -5.87
N TRP A 52 -6.38 -1.85 -6.57
CA TRP A 52 -7.34 -2.02 -7.66
C TRP A 52 -6.80 -2.94 -8.77
N LEU A 53 -5.50 -2.82 -9.07
CA LEU A 53 -4.82 -3.61 -10.10
C LEU A 53 -4.72 -5.10 -9.71
N ASP A 54 -4.42 -5.42 -8.45
CA ASP A 54 -4.31 -6.82 -8.02
C ASP A 54 -5.67 -7.53 -7.99
N GLY A 55 -6.73 -6.85 -7.57
CA GLY A 55 -8.11 -7.34 -7.64
C GLY A 55 -8.61 -7.48 -9.09
N PHE A 56 -8.13 -6.64 -10.01
CA PHE A 56 -8.40 -6.77 -11.44
C PHE A 56 -7.66 -7.99 -12.04
N LEU A 57 -6.38 -8.15 -11.73
CA LEU A 57 -5.56 -9.28 -12.20
C LEU A 57 -6.06 -10.61 -11.64
N ALA A 58 -6.42 -10.67 -10.35
CA ALA A 58 -6.97 -11.87 -9.72
C ALA A 58 -8.25 -12.34 -10.41
N ARG A 59 -9.15 -11.41 -10.76
CA ARG A 59 -10.37 -11.70 -11.53
C ARG A 59 -10.07 -12.13 -12.96
N LYS A 60 -9.13 -11.46 -13.64
CA LYS A 60 -8.78 -11.76 -15.04
C LYS A 60 -8.13 -13.15 -15.20
N PHE A 61 -7.34 -13.58 -14.22
CA PHE A 61 -6.62 -14.86 -14.27
C PHE A 61 -7.34 -16.00 -13.52
N ASN A 62 -8.54 -15.77 -12.94
CA ASN A 62 -9.22 -16.72 -12.07
C ASN A 62 -8.32 -17.26 -10.93
N GLN A 63 -7.37 -16.45 -10.48
CA GLN A 63 -6.42 -16.79 -9.42
C GLN A 63 -6.84 -16.13 -8.10
N THR A 64 -8.10 -16.29 -7.73
CA THR A 64 -8.58 -15.87 -6.41
C THR A 64 -8.22 -16.93 -5.38
N THR A 65 -7.58 -16.51 -4.29
CA THR A 65 -7.26 -17.39 -3.16
C THR A 65 -8.01 -16.90 -1.93
N GLN A 66 -8.48 -17.83 -1.08
CA GLN A 66 -9.16 -17.43 0.17
C GLN A 66 -8.27 -16.62 1.10
N PHE A 67 -6.96 -16.87 1.06
CA PHE A 67 -5.98 -16.12 1.84
C PHE A 67 -5.80 -14.68 1.34
N GLY A 68 -5.73 -14.47 0.01
CA GLY A 68 -5.67 -13.12 -0.57
C GLY A 68 -6.92 -12.30 -0.27
N ALA A 69 -8.10 -12.91 -0.41
CA ALA A 69 -9.37 -12.25 -0.08
C ALA A 69 -9.48 -11.87 1.41
N PHE A 70 -8.80 -12.60 2.30
CA PHE A 70 -8.70 -12.24 3.72
C PHE A 70 -7.67 -11.13 3.98
N LEU A 71 -6.54 -11.14 3.26
CA LEU A 71 -5.49 -10.13 3.41
C LEU A 71 -5.89 -8.75 2.89
N ASP A 72 -6.68 -8.65 1.83
CA ASP A 72 -7.11 -7.36 1.25
C ASP A 72 -7.76 -6.42 2.29
N PRO A 73 -8.81 -6.81 3.03
CA PRO A 73 -9.40 -5.96 4.07
C PRO A 73 -8.45 -5.63 5.23
N VAL A 74 -7.48 -6.51 5.52
CA VAL A 74 -6.48 -6.30 6.58
C VAL A 74 -5.47 -5.23 6.14
N ALA A 75 -4.95 -5.35 4.92
CA ALA A 75 -4.02 -4.39 4.36
C ALA A 75 -4.67 -3.00 4.21
N ASP A 76 -5.92 -2.95 3.75
CA ASP A 76 -6.68 -1.72 3.59
C ASP A 76 -6.88 -0.99 4.93
N LYS A 77 -7.33 -1.72 5.97
CA LYS A 77 -7.45 -1.17 7.33
C LYS A 77 -6.11 -0.69 7.88
N LEU A 78 -5.05 -1.49 7.75
CA LEU A 78 -3.72 -1.09 8.26
C LEU A 78 -3.23 0.19 7.58
N MET A 79 -3.42 0.31 6.28
CA MET A 79 -2.99 1.48 5.52
C MET A 79 -3.76 2.74 5.90
N VAL A 80 -5.09 2.68 6.00
CA VAL A 80 -5.92 3.81 6.44
C VAL A 80 -5.59 4.21 7.87
N THR A 81 -5.44 3.25 8.78
CA THR A 81 -5.13 3.54 10.19
C THR A 81 -3.75 4.16 10.33
N THR A 82 -2.75 3.67 9.58
CA THR A 82 -1.38 4.22 9.58
C THR A 82 -1.37 5.65 9.06
N ALA A 83 -2.09 5.92 7.96
CA ALA A 83 -2.20 7.27 7.43
C ALA A 83 -2.84 8.25 8.44
N LEU A 84 -3.91 7.83 9.13
CA LEU A 84 -4.60 8.65 10.14
C LEU A 84 -3.79 8.91 11.41
N VAL A 85 -2.93 7.98 11.83
CA VAL A 85 -2.10 8.14 13.04
C VAL A 85 -0.92 9.09 12.79
N ILE A 86 -0.46 9.18 11.55
CA ILE A 86 0.76 9.91 11.18
C ILE A 86 0.48 11.35 10.74
N LEU A 87 -0.69 11.58 10.12
CA LEU A 87 -1.21 12.91 9.80
C LEU A 87 -1.56 13.69 11.07
#